data_AF-A0A959NCA0-F1
#
_entry.id   AF-A0A959NCA0-F1
#
_cell.length_a   1.000
_cell.length_b   1.000
_cell.length_c   1.000
_cell.angle_alpha   90.00
_cell.angle_beta   90.00
_cell.angle_gamma   90.00
#
_symmetry.space_group_name_H-M   'P 1'
#
loop_
_entity.id
_entity.type
_entity.pdbx_description
1 polymer ?
#
loop_
_entity_poly.entity_id
_entity_poly.type
_entity_poly.pdbx_seq_one_letter_code
_entity_poly.pdbx_strand_id
1 'polypeptide(L)'
;MIDIEILRRAYKMMCHVKNMAATYEANRSICKYVHSTSRGHEAIQLATAFQLQPQDFVSPYYRDESIIMGIGFSPYEQMLQLLAKGNDIFTGGREYYSHANYKGEDKPTMIHQSSATGMQAIPTTGLAQGVQYVEKHL
;
A
#
# COMPACT_ATOMS: atom_id res chain seq x y z
N MET A 1 7.45 -16.19 21.41
CA MET A 1 6.00 -16.16 21.13
C MET A 1 5.68 -14.77 20.59
N ILE A 2 4.85 -14.64 19.55
CA ILE A 2 4.49 -13.31 19.01
C ILE A 2 3.62 -12.57 20.02
N ASP A 3 3.84 -11.27 20.21
CA ASP A 3 3.04 -10.42 21.09
C ASP A 3 1.56 -10.44 20.67
N ILE A 4 0.67 -10.65 21.64
CA ILE A 4 -0.77 -10.68 21.43
C ILE A 4 -1.30 -9.36 20.87
N GLU A 5 -0.69 -8.23 21.20
CA GLU A 5 -1.11 -6.93 20.67
C GLU A 5 -0.82 -6.79 19.17
N ILE A 6 0.26 -7.40 18.67
CA ILE A 6 0.53 -7.50 17.22
C ILE A 6 -0.57 -8.33 16.54
N LEU A 7 -0.94 -9.46 17.13
CA LEU A 7 -1.99 -10.33 16.59
C LEU A 7 -3.35 -9.63 16.58
N ARG A 8 -3.70 -8.91 17.65
CA ARG A 8 -4.93 -8.12 17.74
C ARG A 8 -4.97 -6.99 16.72
N ARG A 9 -3.85 -6.28 16.54
CA ARG A 9 -3.71 -5.23 15.50
C ARG A 9 -3.91 -5.83 14.10
N ALA A 10 -3.22 -6.92 13.79
CA ALA A 10 -3.35 -7.61 12.51
C ALA A 10 -4.79 -8.04 12.26
N TYR A 11 -5.45 -8.66 13.24
CA TYR A 11 -6.83 -9.13 13.11
C TYR A 11 -7.81 -7.99 12.82
N LYS A 12 -7.72 -6.88 13.57
CA LYS A 12 -8.55 -5.68 13.31
C LYS A 12 -8.35 -5.15 11.89
N MET A 13 -7.10 -5.08 11.44
CA MET A 13 -6.75 -4.65 10.10
C MET A 13 -7.32 -5.60 9.03
N MET A 14 -7.19 -6.92 9.18
CA MET A 14 -7.82 -7.88 8.28
C MET A 14 -9.34 -7.70 8.19
N CYS A 15 -10.01 -7.41 9.32
CA CYS A 15 -11.43 -7.07 9.31
C CYS A 15 -11.73 -5.76 8.56
N HIS A 16 -10.90 -4.72 8.69
CA HIS A 16 -11.08 -3.46 7.96
C HIS A 16 -11.00 -3.67 6.45
N VAL A 17 -9.97 -4.36 5.97
CA VAL A 17 -9.78 -4.66 4.54
C VAL A 17 -10.93 -5.49 3.99
N LYS A 18 -11.38 -6.52 4.74
CA LYS A 18 -12.56 -7.31 4.37
C LYS A 18 -13.81 -6.43 4.21
N ASN A 19 -14.03 -5.49 5.14
CA ASN A 19 -15.17 -4.57 5.07
C ASN A 19 -15.02 -3.55 3.94
N MET A 20 -13.81 -3.06 3.67
CA MET A 20 -13.51 -2.20 2.51
C MET A 20 -13.87 -2.92 1.20
N ALA A 21 -13.44 -4.17 1.03
CA ALA A 21 -13.77 -5.00 -0.12
C ALA A 21 -15.29 -5.21 -0.28
N ALA A 22 -16.00 -5.55 0.81
CA ALA A 22 -17.45 -5.70 0.78
C ALA A 22 -18.17 -4.39 0.41
N THR A 23 -17.66 -3.26 0.91
CA THR A 23 -18.19 -1.92 0.61
C THR A 23 -17.99 -1.58 -0.86
N TYR A 24 -16.82 -1.87 -1.44
CA TYR A 24 -16.58 -1.72 -2.88
C TYR A 24 -17.58 -2.54 -3.69
N GLU A 25 -17.71 -3.84 -3.43
CA GLU A 25 -18.58 -4.70 -4.25
C GLU A 25 -20.05 -4.27 -4.17
N ALA A 26 -20.52 -3.86 -2.99
CA ALA A 26 -21.87 -3.33 -2.80
C ALA A 26 -22.11 -2.01 -3.57
N ASN A 27 -21.07 -1.23 -3.84
CA ASN A 27 -21.13 0.09 -4.48
C ASN A 27 -20.41 0.13 -5.83
N ARG A 28 -20.15 -1.04 -6.44
CA ARG A 28 -19.32 -1.15 -7.65
C ARG A 28 -19.82 -0.28 -8.80
N SER A 29 -21.12 -0.05 -8.90
CA SER A 29 -21.77 0.77 -9.94
C SER A 29 -21.35 2.24 -9.93
N ILE A 30 -20.86 2.77 -8.80
CA ILE A 30 -20.39 4.16 -8.69
C ILE A 30 -18.86 4.27 -8.72
N CYS A 31 -18.15 3.14 -8.76
CA CYS A 31 -16.70 3.11 -8.84
C CYS A 31 -16.23 3.26 -10.30
N LYS A 32 -15.15 4.01 -10.50
CA LYS A 32 -14.60 4.25 -11.84
C LYS A 32 -13.72 3.10 -12.35
N TYR A 33 -13.06 2.41 -11.43
CA TYR A 33 -12.05 1.39 -11.75
C TYR A 33 -12.35 0.04 -11.07
N VAL A 34 -11.70 -1.00 -11.57
CA VAL A 34 -11.73 -2.34 -10.97
C VAL A 34 -10.90 -2.33 -9.68
N HIS A 35 -11.43 -2.94 -8.63
CA HIS A 35 -10.71 -3.16 -7.37
C HIS A 35 -10.23 -4.60 -7.31
N SER A 36 -8.93 -4.77 -7.08
CA SER A 36 -8.31 -6.07 -6.84
C SER A 36 -7.92 -6.16 -5.37
N THR A 37 -8.80 -6.74 -4.57
CA THR A 37 -8.64 -6.81 -3.11
C THR A 37 -7.43 -7.67 -2.70
N SER A 38 -6.86 -7.40 -1.53
CA SER A 38 -5.82 -8.21 -0.88
C SER A 38 -6.35 -9.49 -0.23
N ARG A 39 -7.61 -9.89 -0.53
CA ARG A 39 -8.24 -11.09 0.04
C ARG A 39 -7.35 -12.32 -0.12
N GLY A 40 -7.08 -13.01 0.98
CA GLY A 40 -6.19 -14.18 1.07
C GLY A 40 -4.70 -13.85 1.21
N HIS A 41 -4.32 -12.56 1.19
CA HIS A 41 -2.93 -12.09 1.28
C HIS A 41 -2.72 -11.12 2.47
N GLU A 42 -3.77 -10.84 3.24
CA GLU A 42 -3.76 -9.79 4.26
C GLU A 42 -2.71 -10.07 5.34
N ALA A 43 -2.59 -11.32 5.79
CA ALA A 43 -1.68 -11.69 6.87
C ALA A 43 -0.20 -11.45 6.51
N ILE A 44 0.23 -11.89 5.32
CA ILE A 44 1.62 -11.71 4.88
C ILE A 44 1.93 -10.25 4.57
N GLN A 45 0.99 -9.52 3.97
CA GLN A 45 1.13 -8.10 3.69
C GLN A 45 1.24 -7.27 4.98
N LEU A 46 0.39 -7.54 5.98
CA LEU A 46 0.44 -6.86 7.27
C LEU A 46 1.73 -7.21 8.04
N ALA A 47 2.18 -8.46 7.99
CA ALA A 47 3.45 -8.86 8.60
C ALA A 47 4.62 -8.07 8.00
N THR A 48 4.68 -7.93 6.67
CA THR A 48 5.67 -7.08 5.99
C THR A 48 5.53 -5.62 6.41
N ALA A 49 4.31 -5.07 6.37
CA ALA A 49 4.06 -3.66 6.68
C ALA A 49 4.47 -3.27 8.09
N PHE A 50 4.33 -4.16 9.06
CA PHE A 50 4.70 -3.89 10.46
C PHE A 50 6.22 -3.83 10.69
N GLN A 51 7.02 -4.25 9.72
CA GLN A 51 8.48 -4.17 9.80
C GLN A 51 9.05 -2.94 9.06
N LEU A 52 8.27 -2.32 8.16
CA LEU A 52 8.71 -1.17 7.39
C LEU A 52 8.78 0.10 8.25
N GLN A 53 9.83 0.89 8.04
CA GLN A 53 10.14 2.13 8.76
C GLN A 53 10.22 3.33 7.81
N PRO A 54 10.19 4.59 8.32
CA PRO A 54 10.18 5.77 7.46
C PRO A 54 11.35 5.89 6.48
N GLN A 55 12.53 5.36 6.84
CA GLN A 55 13.71 5.35 5.98
C GLN A 55 13.68 4.29 4.87
N ASP A 56 12.72 3.37 4.90
CA ASP A 56 12.62 2.30 3.92
C ASP A 56 11.95 2.76 2.62
N PHE A 57 12.17 1.98 1.57
CA PHE A 57 11.47 2.10 0.29
C PHE A 57 10.60 0.87 0.08
N VAL A 58 9.36 1.06 -0.36
CA VAL A 58 8.45 -0.02 -0.70
C VAL A 58 7.75 0.27 -2.02
N SER A 59 7.49 -0.78 -2.79
CA SER A 59 6.83 -0.68 -4.11
C SER A 59 5.57 -1.54 -4.15
N PRO A 60 4.49 -1.14 -3.45
CA PRO A 60 3.23 -1.88 -3.46
C PRO A 60 2.61 -1.91 -4.86
N TYR A 61 1.86 -2.96 -5.14
CA TYR A 61 1.11 -3.12 -6.38
C TYR A 61 -0.40 -3.23 -6.14
N TYR A 62 -1.19 -3.44 -7.20
CA TYR A 62 -2.65 -3.34 -7.18
C TYR A 62 -3.36 -4.19 -6.11
N ARG A 63 -2.68 -5.19 -5.54
CA ARG A 63 -3.21 -6.12 -4.53
C ARG A 63 -2.72 -5.80 -3.11
N ASP A 64 -1.88 -4.79 -2.94
CA ASP A 64 -1.14 -4.55 -1.70
C ASP A 64 -1.79 -3.53 -0.76
N GLU A 65 -3.12 -3.40 -0.80
CA GLU A 65 -3.88 -2.51 0.09
C GLU A 65 -3.67 -2.84 1.58
N SER A 66 -3.43 -4.11 1.95
CA SER A 66 -3.11 -4.43 3.35
C SER A 66 -1.72 -3.94 3.74
N ILE A 67 -0.77 -3.83 2.80
CA ILE A 67 0.51 -3.17 3.05
C ILE A 67 0.26 -1.68 3.31
N ILE A 68 -0.47 -1.02 2.41
CA ILE A 68 -0.80 0.41 2.48
C ILE A 68 -1.50 0.74 3.80
N MET A 69 -2.46 -0.07 4.22
CA MET A 69 -3.12 0.12 5.51
C MET A 69 -2.19 -0.18 6.70
N GLY A 70 -1.37 -1.23 6.59
CA GLY A 70 -0.46 -1.66 7.66
C GLY A 70 0.62 -0.62 7.99
N ILE A 71 1.12 0.10 6.98
CA ILE A 71 2.09 1.20 7.12
C ILE A 71 1.45 2.51 7.62
N GLY A 72 0.11 2.54 7.78
CA GLY A 72 -0.58 3.61 8.51
C GLY A 72 -1.48 4.51 7.67
N PHE A 73 -1.84 4.13 6.44
CA PHE A 73 -2.88 4.84 5.69
C PHE A 73 -4.28 4.35 6.07
N SER A 74 -5.17 5.28 6.36
CA SER A 74 -6.54 4.99 6.76
C SER A 74 -7.37 4.39 5.60
N PRO A 75 -8.46 3.67 5.91
CA PRO A 75 -9.44 3.27 4.91
C PRO A 75 -9.97 4.44 4.09
N TYR A 76 -10.14 5.62 4.70
CA TYR A 76 -10.62 6.80 4.01
C TYR A 76 -9.65 7.27 2.92
N GLU A 77 -8.36 7.38 3.23
CA GLU A 77 -7.33 7.78 2.25
C GLU A 77 -7.27 6.82 1.06
N GLN A 78 -7.35 5.51 1.31
CA GLN A 78 -7.39 4.51 0.25
C GLN A 78 -8.67 4.61 -0.61
N MET A 79 -9.81 4.86 0.02
CA MET A 79 -11.09 5.02 -0.69
C MET A 79 -11.14 6.29 -1.56
N LEU A 80 -10.38 7.34 -1.23
CA LEU A 80 -10.25 8.51 -2.11
C LEU A 80 -9.62 8.15 -3.45
N GLN A 81 -8.57 7.31 -3.45
CA GLN A 81 -7.96 6.80 -4.68
C GLN A 81 -8.95 5.90 -5.45
N LEU A 82 -9.65 5.00 -4.75
CA LEU A 82 -10.66 4.11 -5.36
C LEU A 82 -11.73 4.88 -6.14
N LEU A 83 -12.15 6.02 -5.60
CA LEU A 83 -13.22 6.86 -6.15
C LEU A 83 -12.68 8.01 -7.03
N ALA A 84 -11.38 7.99 -7.37
CA ALA A 84 -10.70 9.00 -8.19
C ALA A 84 -10.96 10.44 -7.69
N LYS A 85 -10.84 10.66 -6.38
CA LYS A 85 -11.04 11.98 -5.77
C LYS A 85 -9.78 12.83 -5.87
N GLY A 86 -9.94 14.14 -6.08
CA GLY A 86 -8.81 15.07 -6.18
C GLY A 86 -7.98 15.20 -4.89
N ASN A 87 -8.57 14.89 -3.73
CA ASN A 87 -7.88 14.90 -2.44
C ASN A 87 -7.18 13.56 -2.11
N ASP A 88 -7.14 12.61 -3.05
CA ASP A 88 -6.31 11.42 -2.93
C ASP A 88 -4.84 11.83 -2.71
N ILE A 89 -4.31 11.46 -1.55
CA ILE A 89 -2.95 11.81 -1.10
C ILE A 89 -1.86 11.13 -1.92
N PHE A 90 -2.19 10.08 -2.66
CA PHE A 90 -1.23 9.36 -3.48
C PHE A 90 -1.08 10.09 -4.81
N THR A 91 -2.10 10.02 -5.68
CA THR A 91 -1.97 10.42 -7.08
C THR A 91 -2.93 11.52 -7.49
N GLY A 92 -3.70 12.08 -6.54
CA GLY A 92 -4.76 13.05 -6.84
C GLY A 92 -5.88 12.45 -7.70
N GLY A 93 -6.12 11.13 -7.59
CA GLY A 93 -7.16 10.42 -8.33
C GLY A 93 -6.80 10.14 -9.80
N ARG A 94 -5.52 10.18 -10.15
CA ARG A 94 -5.02 9.96 -11.53
C ARG A 94 -4.66 8.51 -11.82
N GLU A 95 -4.47 7.70 -10.79
CA GLU A 95 -4.12 6.30 -10.91
C GLU A 95 -5.22 5.36 -10.41
N TYR A 96 -5.07 4.09 -10.76
CA TYR A 96 -5.91 3.01 -10.27
C TYR A 96 -5.77 2.83 -8.76
N TYR A 97 -6.77 2.21 -8.15
CA TYR A 97 -6.72 1.87 -6.73
C TYR A 97 -5.53 0.97 -6.39
N SER A 98 -4.92 1.21 -5.22
CA SER A 98 -3.74 0.50 -4.71
C SER A 98 -2.48 0.69 -5.57
N HIS A 99 -2.46 1.70 -6.45
CA HIS A 99 -1.25 2.24 -7.08
C HIS A 99 -0.78 3.48 -6.30
N ALA A 100 -0.43 3.27 -5.03
CA ALA A 100 0.00 4.35 -4.16
C ALA A 100 1.44 4.78 -4.47
N ASN A 101 1.68 6.09 -4.42
CA ASN A 101 2.99 6.71 -4.28
C ASN A 101 2.94 7.65 -3.08
N TYR A 102 4.07 7.87 -2.44
CA TYR A 102 4.12 8.68 -1.23
C TYR A 102 5.55 9.16 -0.99
N LYS A 103 5.65 10.46 -0.70
CA LYS A 103 6.91 11.13 -0.37
C LYS A 103 6.67 12.02 0.85
N GLY A 104 6.69 11.42 2.02
CA GLY A 104 6.68 12.09 3.32
C GLY A 104 7.81 11.57 4.20
N GLU A 105 7.89 12.08 5.42
CA GLU A 105 8.97 11.76 6.37
C GLU A 105 8.55 10.75 7.45
N ASP A 106 7.26 10.40 7.53
CA ASP A 106 6.66 9.59 8.60
C ASP A 106 6.33 8.15 8.19
N LYS A 107 6.51 7.78 6.92
CA LYS A 107 6.23 6.45 6.36
C LYS A 107 7.26 6.09 5.28
N PRO A 108 7.42 4.80 4.94
CA PRO A 108 8.30 4.39 3.86
C PRO A 108 8.00 5.16 2.57
N THR A 109 9.04 5.50 1.82
CA THR A 109 8.87 6.13 0.51
C THR A 109 8.26 5.12 -0.46
N MET A 110 7.14 5.49 -1.08
CA MET A 110 6.49 4.69 -2.12
C MET A 110 6.73 5.34 -3.47
N ILE A 111 7.56 4.69 -4.29
CA ILE A 111 7.73 5.13 -5.67
C ILE A 111 6.49 4.79 -6.49
N HIS A 112 6.13 5.70 -7.41
CA HIS A 112 4.99 5.50 -8.31
C HIS A 112 5.18 4.23 -9.16
N GLN A 113 4.09 3.45 -9.27
CA GLN A 113 4.08 2.18 -9.97
C GLN A 113 3.11 2.20 -11.14
N SER A 114 3.56 1.69 -12.29
CA SER A 114 2.69 1.47 -13.44
C SER A 114 1.82 0.22 -13.25
N SER A 115 0.76 0.09 -14.07
CA SER A 115 -0.07 -1.11 -14.18
C SER A 115 0.62 -2.28 -14.91
N ALA A 116 1.87 -2.13 -15.33
CA ALA A 116 2.61 -3.21 -15.97
C ALA A 116 3.19 -4.15 -14.89
N THR A 117 2.67 -5.37 -14.87
CA THR A 117 3.06 -6.39 -13.89
C THR A 117 4.56 -6.69 -13.95
N GLY A 118 5.21 -6.67 -12.78
CA GLY A 118 6.64 -6.99 -12.64
C GLY A 118 7.56 -5.76 -12.78
N MET A 119 7.05 -4.63 -13.23
CA MET A 119 7.84 -3.41 -13.40
C MET A 119 8.28 -2.77 -12.08
N GLN A 120 7.74 -3.21 -10.94
CA GLN A 120 8.13 -2.76 -9.59
C GLN A 120 9.55 -3.18 -9.23
N ALA A 121 9.99 -4.36 -9.70
CA ALA A 121 11.22 -5.00 -9.24
C ALA A 121 12.48 -4.24 -9.66
N ILE A 122 12.54 -3.80 -10.93
CA ILE A 122 13.74 -3.16 -11.49
C ILE A 122 14.01 -1.79 -10.82
N PRO A 123 13.04 -0.85 -10.73
CA PRO A 123 13.25 0.42 -10.05
C PRO A 123 13.58 0.25 -8.56
N THR A 124 12.92 -0.69 -7.87
CA THR A 124 13.21 -0.98 -6.45
C THR A 124 14.62 -1.53 -6.26
N THR A 125 15.10 -2.37 -7.17
CA THR A 125 16.48 -2.84 -7.18
C THR A 125 17.46 -1.69 -7.39
N GLY A 126 17.16 -0.77 -8.30
CA GLY A 126 17.95 0.43 -8.53
C GLY A 126 18.02 1.35 -7.30
N LEU A 127 16.90 1.50 -6.56
CA LEU A 127 16.90 2.23 -5.29
C LEU A 127 17.84 1.58 -4.28
N ALA A 128 17.76 0.26 -4.10
CA ALA A 128 18.64 -0.45 -3.18
C ALA A 128 20.12 -0.33 -3.55
N GLN A 129 20.44 -0.39 -4.85
CA GLN A 129 21.80 -0.13 -5.35
C GLN A 129 22.26 1.31 -5.08
N GLY A 130 21.36 2.28 -5.25
CA GLY A 130 21.63 3.69 -4.93
C GLY A 130 21.90 3.92 -3.45
N VAL A 131 21.09 3.35 -2.57
CA VAL A 131 21.30 3.39 -1.11
C VAL A 131 22.65 2.79 -0.75
N GLN A 132 22.96 1.60 -1.27
CA GLN A 132 24.26 0.97 -1.05
C GLN A 132 25.43 1.84 -1.53
N TYR A 133 25.29 2.49 -2.69
CA TYR A 133 26.33 3.38 -3.21
C TYR A 133 26.58 4.56 -2.28
N VAL A 134 25.51 5.19 -1.80
CA VAL A 134 25.60 6.29 -0.82
C VAL A 134 26.34 5.81 0.43
N GLU A 135 25.93 4.70 1.04
CA GLU A 135 26.55 4.17 2.26
C GLU A 135 28.04 3.82 2.11
N LYS A 136 28.48 3.46 0.91
CA LYS A 136 29.87 3.04 0.65
C LYS A 136 30.79 4.16 0.16
N HIS A 137 30.24 5.21 -0.43
CA HIS A 137 31.02 6.17 -1.23
C HIS A 137 30.73 7.65 -0.93
N LEU A 138 29.69 7.97 -0.18
CA LEU A 138 29.35 9.32 0.25
C LEU A 138 29.29 9.40 1.78
#